data_AF-A0A429A1Q2-F1
#
_entry.id   AF-A0A429A1Q2-F1
#
_cell.length_a   1.000
_cell.length_b   1.000
_cell.length_c   1.000
_cell.angle_alpha   90.00
_cell.angle_beta   90.00
_cell.angle_gamma   90.00
#
_symmetry.space_group_name_H-M   'P 1'
#
loop_
_entity.id
_entity.type
_entity.pdbx_description
1 polymer ?
#
loop_
_entity_poly.entity_id
_entity_poly.type
_entity_poly.pdbx_seq_one_letter_code
_entity_poly.pdbx_strand_id
1 'polypeptide(L)'
;MLITHHAEARAVLSDSRYVPPPVPQDGEPGTLAWLRAQVSRFSTGDTHAERRRLVVERLSALDPAALRTAARTATEERGGDWRGVPTAVLGAALGVRDTSAVPAAASGYLSGEGGPQADAAVAELVELTDLPAVTLLLQGHAATEALIENALAHARLVSRL
;
A
#
# COMPACT_ATOMS: atom_id res chain seq x y z
N MET A 1 15.11 -5.34 -20.45
CA MET A 1 16.40 -4.79 -20.00
C MET A 1 16.42 -4.86 -18.49
N LEU A 2 17.45 -5.46 -17.90
CA LEU A 2 17.62 -5.55 -16.44
C LEU A 2 18.62 -4.48 -16.01
N ILE A 3 18.23 -3.62 -15.06
CA ILE A 3 19.10 -2.58 -14.48
C ILE A 3 19.45 -3.00 -13.06
N THR A 4 20.73 -3.15 -12.76
CA THR A 4 21.21 -3.61 -11.44
C THR A 4 22.20 -2.63 -10.79
N HIS A 5 22.80 -1.71 -11.54
CA HIS A 5 23.69 -0.71 -10.96
C HIS A 5 22.90 0.47 -10.39
N HIS A 6 23.27 0.89 -9.18
CA HIS A 6 22.60 1.98 -8.46
C HIS A 6 22.56 3.30 -9.26
N ALA A 7 23.64 3.66 -9.96
CA ALA A 7 23.69 4.89 -10.75
C ALA A 7 22.70 4.84 -11.92
N GLU A 8 22.61 3.71 -12.62
CA GLU A 8 21.67 3.50 -13.73
C GLU A 8 20.23 3.47 -13.22
N ALA A 9 19.97 2.79 -12.09
CA ALA A 9 18.66 2.75 -11.46
C ALA A 9 18.19 4.17 -11.09
N ARG A 10 19.07 4.99 -10.50
CA ARG A 10 18.76 6.39 -10.20
C ARG A 10 18.47 7.20 -11.46
N ALA A 11 19.28 7.04 -12.51
CA ALA A 11 19.07 7.74 -13.77
C ALA A 11 17.68 7.44 -14.36
N VAL A 12 17.32 6.15 -14.45
CA VAL A 12 16.02 5.71 -14.96
C VAL A 12 14.86 6.17 -14.09
N LEU A 13 14.94 6.03 -12.76
CA LEU A 13 13.88 6.46 -11.84
C LEU A 13 13.64 7.97 -11.81
N SER A 14 14.62 8.78 -12.26
CA SER A 14 14.50 10.24 -12.35
C SER A 14 14.11 10.76 -13.74
N ASP A 15 14.08 9.90 -14.75
CA ASP A 15 13.82 10.29 -16.13
C ASP A 15 12.34 10.15 -16.47
N SER A 16 11.70 11.27 -16.81
CA SER A 16 10.25 11.35 -17.07
C SER A 16 9.79 10.59 -18.32
N ARG A 17 10.71 10.08 -19.15
CA ARG A 17 10.37 9.20 -20.28
C ARG A 17 9.98 7.80 -19.84
N TYR A 18 10.40 7.37 -18.65
CA TYR A 18 10.02 6.08 -18.08
C TYR A 18 8.78 6.24 -17.22
N VAL A 19 7.64 5.83 -17.77
CA VAL A 19 6.34 5.90 -17.09
C VAL A 19 5.86 4.51 -16.68
N PRO A 20 4.99 4.40 -15.65
CA PRO A 20 4.32 3.16 -15.33
C PRO A 20 3.56 2.60 -16.56
N PRO A 21 3.50 1.27 -16.74
CA PRO A 21 2.64 0.67 -17.75
C PRO A 21 1.18 1.14 -17.59
N PRO A 22 0.47 1.42 -18.68
CA PRO A 22 -0.93 1.83 -18.60
C PRO A 22 -1.78 0.69 -18.03
N VAL A 23 -2.82 1.07 -17.29
CA VAL A 23 -3.86 0.15 -16.80
C VAL A 23 -5.17 0.38 -17.54
N PRO A 24 -6.06 -0.64 -17.64
CA PRO A 24 -7.40 -0.45 -18.21
C PRO A 24 -8.14 0.72 -17.54
N GLN A 25 -8.90 1.49 -18.31
CA GLN A 25 -9.60 2.70 -17.85
C GLN A 25 -11.12 2.52 -17.80
N ASP A 26 -11.61 1.38 -18.27
CA ASP A 26 -13.01 0.99 -18.44
C ASP A 26 -13.52 0.07 -17.32
N GLY A 27 -12.79 -0.02 -16.20
CA GLY A 27 -13.24 -0.78 -15.04
C GLY A 27 -14.48 -0.15 -14.39
N GLU A 28 -15.43 -1.00 -14.00
CA GLU A 28 -16.64 -0.57 -13.30
C GLU A 28 -16.30 0.06 -11.92
N PRO A 29 -16.96 1.17 -11.52
CA PRO A 29 -16.75 1.79 -10.21
C PRO A 29 -16.83 0.79 -9.05
N GLY A 30 -15.91 0.90 -8.09
CA GLY A 30 -15.81 -0.02 -6.95
C GLY A 30 -15.05 -1.32 -7.24
N THR A 31 -14.61 -1.58 -8.47
CA THR A 31 -13.74 -2.74 -8.79
C THR A 31 -12.24 -2.41 -8.60
N LEU A 32 -11.42 -3.44 -8.51
CA LEU A 32 -9.96 -3.30 -8.45
C LEU A 32 -9.39 -2.67 -9.73
N ALA A 33 -9.94 -3.04 -10.89
CA ALA A 33 -9.56 -2.46 -12.17
C ALA A 33 -9.82 -0.94 -12.18
N TRP A 34 -11.01 -0.53 -11.74
CA TRP A 34 -11.35 0.88 -11.58
C TRP A 34 -10.43 1.59 -10.58
N LEU A 35 -10.20 1.03 -9.39
CA LEU A 35 -9.33 1.63 -8.38
C LEU A 35 -7.93 1.89 -8.95
N ARG A 36 -7.35 0.92 -9.66
CA ARG A 36 -6.04 1.08 -10.31
C ARG A 36 -6.01 2.24 -11.30
N ALA A 37 -7.11 2.48 -12.03
CA ALA A 37 -7.22 3.64 -12.92
C ALA A 37 -7.33 4.99 -12.17
N GLN A 38 -7.75 4.98 -10.89
CA GLN A 38 -7.96 6.19 -10.09
C GLN A 38 -6.78 6.61 -9.20
N VAL A 39 -5.78 5.75 -8.99
CA VAL A 39 -4.65 6.05 -8.08
C VAL A 39 -3.44 6.64 -8.80
N SER A 40 -2.53 7.24 -8.03
CA SER A 40 -1.29 7.85 -8.56
C SER A 40 -0.30 6.82 -9.09
N ARG A 41 -0.24 5.62 -8.50
CA ARG A 41 0.75 4.56 -8.82
C ARG A 41 0.79 4.17 -10.31
N PHE A 42 -0.35 4.29 -10.99
CA PHE A 42 -0.54 3.87 -12.38
C PHE A 42 -0.86 5.06 -13.30
N SER A 43 -0.62 6.28 -12.85
CA SER A 43 -0.81 7.49 -13.66
C SER A 43 0.51 8.22 -13.92
N THR A 44 0.48 9.18 -14.84
CA THR A 44 1.64 10.00 -15.23
C THR A 44 1.21 11.47 -15.40
N GLY A 45 2.17 12.39 -15.52
CA GLY A 45 1.90 13.82 -15.77
C GLY A 45 1.07 14.50 -14.68
N ASP A 46 0.21 15.44 -15.08
CA ASP A 46 -0.60 16.26 -14.16
C ASP A 46 -1.59 15.43 -13.35
N THR A 47 -2.18 14.39 -13.95
CA THR A 47 -3.06 13.44 -13.26
C THR A 47 -2.32 12.72 -12.12
N HIS A 48 -1.07 12.32 -12.36
CA HIS A 48 -0.23 11.78 -11.28
C HIS A 48 0.09 12.83 -10.22
N ALA A 49 0.48 14.03 -10.63
CA ALA A 49 0.84 15.10 -9.71
C ALA A 49 -0.30 15.41 -8.72
N GLU A 50 -1.53 15.55 -9.22
CA GLU A 50 -2.69 15.85 -8.37
C GLU A 50 -3.05 14.69 -7.44
N ARG A 51 -3.16 13.47 -7.97
CA ARG A 51 -3.45 12.29 -7.14
C ARG A 51 -2.38 12.06 -6.07
N ARG A 52 -1.11 12.26 -6.43
CA ARG A 52 0.02 12.15 -5.50
C ARG A 52 -0.03 13.26 -4.44
N ARG A 53 -0.41 14.48 -4.80
CA ARG A 53 -0.55 15.59 -3.85
C ARG A 53 -1.50 15.22 -2.71
N LEU A 54 -2.67 14.66 -3.03
CA LEU A 54 -3.66 14.22 -2.04
C LEU A 54 -3.12 13.12 -1.11
N VAL A 55 -2.39 12.14 -1.65
CA VAL A 55 -1.77 11.07 -0.85
C VAL A 55 -0.68 11.63 0.08
N VAL A 56 0.15 12.56 -0.42
CA VAL A 56 1.22 13.18 0.36
C VAL A 56 0.66 14.08 1.46
N GLU A 57 -0.43 14.79 1.20
CA GLU A 57 -1.13 15.59 2.21
C GLU A 57 -1.58 14.71 3.39
N ARG A 58 -2.19 13.55 3.09
CA ARG A 58 -2.55 12.55 4.12
C ARG A 58 -1.35 12.04 4.89
N LEU A 59 -0.28 11.65 4.19
CA LEU A 59 0.96 11.18 4.84
C LEU A 59 1.60 12.24 5.74
N SER A 60 1.55 13.51 5.34
CA SER A 60 2.17 14.62 6.09
C SER A 60 1.52 14.86 7.45
N ALA A 61 0.26 14.43 7.62
CA ALA A 61 -0.47 14.53 8.87
C ALA A 61 -0.18 13.36 9.83
N LEU A 62 0.48 12.29 9.37
CA LEU A 62 0.80 11.13 10.20
C LEU A 62 2.09 11.36 10.99
N ASP A 63 2.09 10.96 12.26
CA ASP A 63 3.30 10.89 13.08
C ASP A 63 3.88 9.46 13.07
N PRO A 64 5.04 9.24 12.43
CA PRO A 64 5.68 7.93 12.41
C PRO A 64 6.04 7.39 13.81
N ALA A 65 6.33 8.25 14.80
CA ALA A 65 6.66 7.82 16.15
C ALA A 65 5.42 7.27 16.89
N ALA A 66 4.29 7.94 16.75
CA ALA A 66 3.00 7.45 17.23
C ALA A 66 2.62 6.11 16.57
N LEU A 67 2.75 5.99 15.24
CA LEU A 67 2.45 4.74 14.53
C LEU A 67 3.30 3.57 15.03
N ARG A 68 4.61 3.77 15.22
CA ARG A 68 5.50 2.73 15.76
C ARG A 68 5.10 2.32 17.17
N THR A 69 4.76 3.28 18.01
CA THR A 69 4.32 3.02 19.40
C THR A 69 3.03 2.22 19.41
N ALA A 70 2.03 2.63 18.64
CA ALA A 70 0.75 1.92 18.53
C ALA A 70 0.92 0.49 17.99
N ALA A 71 1.75 0.31 16.95
CA ALA A 71 2.03 -1.02 16.40
C ALA A 71 2.73 -1.94 17.40
N ARG A 72 3.68 -1.42 18.18
CA ARG A 72 4.32 -2.19 19.25
C ARG A 72 3.29 -2.63 20.29
N THR A 73 2.51 -1.70 20.84
CA THR A 73 1.50 -2.01 21.86
C THR A 73 0.49 -3.03 21.35
N ALA A 74 -0.09 -2.83 20.16
CA ALA A 74 -1.07 -3.75 19.59
C ALA A 74 -0.48 -5.15 19.30
N THR A 75 0.81 -5.22 18.97
CA THR A 75 1.50 -6.51 18.77
C THR A 75 1.73 -7.23 20.10
N GLU A 76 2.12 -6.51 21.15
CA GLU A 76 2.29 -7.04 22.51
C GLU A 76 0.97 -7.57 23.08
N GLU A 77 -0.12 -6.82 22.92
CA GLU A 77 -1.48 -7.23 23.32
C GLU A 77 -1.95 -8.51 22.60
N ARG A 78 -1.46 -8.74 21.38
CA ARG A 78 -1.70 -9.96 20.59
C ARG A 78 -0.68 -11.08 20.86
N GLY A 79 0.07 -11.00 21.95
CA GLY A 79 1.07 -12.02 22.30
C GLY A 79 2.20 -12.16 21.27
N GLY A 80 2.52 -11.09 20.55
CA GLY A 80 3.55 -11.08 19.52
C GLY A 80 3.05 -11.35 18.09
N ASP A 81 1.74 -11.58 17.89
CA ASP A 81 1.18 -11.72 16.55
C ASP A 81 1.01 -10.36 15.86
N TRP A 82 1.96 -10.04 15.01
CA TRP A 82 2.05 -8.76 14.29
C TRP A 82 1.21 -8.72 13.02
N ARG A 83 0.71 -9.85 12.50
CA ARG A 83 0.04 -9.90 11.19
C ARG A 83 -1.23 -9.05 11.19
N GLY A 84 -1.35 -8.15 10.22
CA GLY A 84 -2.43 -7.18 10.11
C GLY A 84 -2.30 -5.97 11.05
N VAL A 85 -1.43 -6.02 12.08
CA VAL A 85 -1.26 -4.89 13.02
C VAL A 85 -0.82 -3.61 12.30
N PRO A 86 0.17 -3.60 11.39
CA PRO A 86 0.57 -2.37 10.71
C PRO A 86 -0.57 -1.75 9.90
N THR A 87 -1.41 -2.59 9.29
CA THR A 87 -2.56 -2.14 8.48
C THR A 87 -3.65 -1.56 9.36
N ALA A 88 -3.98 -2.23 10.47
CA ALA A 88 -4.97 -1.73 11.43
C ALA A 88 -4.54 -0.41 12.07
N VAL A 89 -3.26 -0.27 12.44
CA VAL A 89 -2.70 0.96 13.03
C VAL A 89 -2.70 2.11 12.01
N LEU A 90 -2.29 1.85 10.77
CA LEU A 90 -2.37 2.84 9.70
C LEU A 90 -3.84 3.24 9.44
N GLY A 91 -4.75 2.27 9.40
CA GLY A 91 -6.18 2.50 9.25
C GLY A 91 -6.74 3.41 10.33
N ALA A 92 -6.47 3.10 11.60
CA ALA A 92 -6.91 3.93 12.73
C ALA A 92 -6.39 5.37 12.62
N ALA A 93 -5.11 5.56 12.26
CA ALA A 93 -4.53 6.88 12.09
C ALA A 93 -5.09 7.66 10.89
N LEU A 94 -5.59 6.95 9.86
CA LEU A 94 -6.28 7.53 8.72
C LEU A 94 -7.79 7.73 8.97
N GLY A 95 -8.32 7.32 10.13
CA GLY A 95 -9.75 7.38 10.46
C GLY A 95 -10.59 6.22 9.90
N VAL A 96 -9.94 5.15 9.42
CA VAL A 96 -10.58 3.95 8.86
C VAL A 96 -10.76 2.93 9.97
N ARG A 97 -12.02 2.69 10.36
CA ARG A 97 -12.37 1.82 11.51
C ARG A 97 -12.23 0.33 11.21
N ASP A 98 -12.50 -0.07 9.97
CA ASP A 98 -12.41 -1.46 9.53
C ASP A 98 -11.43 -1.58 8.37
N THR A 99 -10.42 -2.43 8.55
CA THR A 99 -9.38 -2.70 7.54
C THR A 99 -9.37 -4.17 7.12
N SER A 100 -10.39 -4.94 7.49
CA SER A 100 -10.47 -6.38 7.23
C SER A 100 -10.51 -6.72 5.74
N ALA A 101 -11.04 -5.83 4.90
CA ALA A 101 -11.05 -6.00 3.44
C ALA A 101 -9.69 -5.72 2.77
N VAL A 102 -8.75 -5.04 3.45
CA VAL A 102 -7.47 -4.62 2.85
C VAL A 102 -6.65 -5.79 2.27
N PRO A 103 -6.46 -6.94 2.96
CA PRO A 103 -5.68 -8.05 2.41
C PRO A 103 -6.24 -8.58 1.07
N ALA A 104 -7.56 -8.70 0.97
CA ALA A 104 -8.22 -9.17 -0.26
C ALA A 104 -8.00 -8.20 -1.43
N ALA A 105 -8.21 -6.90 -1.21
CA ALA A 105 -7.97 -5.87 -2.23
C ALA A 105 -6.49 -5.74 -2.60
N ALA A 106 -5.58 -5.84 -1.62
CA ALA A 106 -4.14 -5.69 -1.82
C ALA A 106 -3.52 -6.84 -2.64
N SER A 107 -4.07 -8.05 -2.56
CA SER A 107 -3.55 -9.25 -3.23
C SER A 107 -3.36 -9.08 -4.75
N GLY A 108 -4.35 -8.48 -5.42
CA GLY A 108 -4.31 -8.21 -6.86
C GLY A 108 -3.86 -6.80 -7.20
N TYR A 109 -3.63 -5.92 -6.22
CA TYR A 109 -3.48 -4.48 -6.46
C TYR A 109 -2.29 -4.15 -7.37
N LEU A 110 -1.18 -4.89 -7.28
CA LEU A 110 -0.01 -4.66 -8.12
C LEU A 110 -0.12 -5.31 -9.51
N SER A 111 -0.60 -6.55 -9.60
CA SER A 111 -0.71 -7.29 -10.87
C SER A 111 -1.90 -6.83 -11.72
N GLY A 112 -3.00 -6.46 -11.07
CA GLY A 112 -4.30 -6.25 -11.71
C GLY A 112 -5.11 -7.53 -11.85
N GLU A 113 -4.58 -8.66 -11.38
CA GLU A 113 -5.23 -9.98 -11.41
C GLU A 113 -6.16 -10.15 -10.20
N GLY A 114 -7.09 -9.21 -10.01
CA GLY A 114 -8.14 -9.31 -9.01
C GLY A 114 -9.29 -10.18 -9.51
N GLY A 115 -9.83 -11.02 -8.64
CA GLY A 115 -11.12 -11.69 -8.86
C GLY A 115 -12.27 -11.00 -8.11
N PRO A 116 -13.48 -11.59 -8.14
CA PRO A 116 -14.67 -11.02 -7.50
C PRO A 116 -14.49 -10.66 -6.02
N GLN A 117 -13.63 -11.38 -5.29
CA GLN A 117 -13.31 -11.07 -3.89
C GLN A 117 -12.53 -9.77 -3.73
N ALA A 118 -11.59 -9.49 -4.64
CA ALA A 118 -10.84 -8.23 -4.61
C ALA A 118 -11.74 -7.06 -4.96
N ASP A 119 -12.66 -7.24 -5.92
CA ASP A 119 -13.64 -6.20 -6.28
C ASP A 119 -14.60 -5.91 -5.14
N ALA A 120 -15.14 -6.94 -4.48
CA ALA A 120 -15.99 -6.76 -3.30
C ALA A 120 -15.26 -6.02 -2.17
N ALA A 121 -13.98 -6.35 -1.94
CA ALA A 121 -13.17 -5.68 -0.94
C ALA A 121 -12.87 -4.21 -1.30
N VAL A 122 -12.66 -3.90 -2.58
CA VAL A 122 -12.49 -2.51 -3.03
C VAL A 122 -13.80 -1.73 -2.85
N ALA A 123 -14.92 -2.31 -3.24
CA ALA A 123 -16.25 -1.71 -3.06
C ALA A 123 -16.51 -1.36 -1.59
N GLU A 124 -16.19 -2.27 -0.67
CA GLU A 124 -16.29 -2.03 0.77
C GLU A 124 -15.39 -0.87 1.23
N LEU A 125 -14.12 -0.86 0.83
CA LEU A 125 -13.16 0.14 1.27
C LEU A 125 -13.51 1.55 0.78
N VAL A 126 -14.03 1.71 -0.43
CA VAL A 126 -14.40 3.03 -0.96
C VAL A 126 -15.69 3.59 -0.35
N GLU A 127 -16.54 2.76 0.25
CA GLU A 127 -17.65 3.22 1.10
C GLU A 127 -17.18 3.68 2.48
N LEU A 128 -16.08 3.10 2.98
CA LEU A 128 -15.55 3.41 4.31
C LEU A 128 -14.64 4.65 4.35
N THR A 129 -13.98 4.98 3.25
CA THR A 129 -12.98 6.05 3.22
C THR A 129 -12.68 6.57 1.81
N ASP A 130 -11.80 7.56 1.71
CA ASP A 130 -11.41 8.16 0.45
C ASP A 130 -10.29 7.41 -0.29
N LEU A 131 -10.15 7.67 -1.58
CA LEU A 131 -9.13 7.02 -2.42
C LEU A 131 -7.68 7.22 -1.92
N PRO A 132 -7.27 8.40 -1.41
CA PRO A 132 -5.97 8.55 -0.76
C PRO A 132 -5.74 7.57 0.39
N ALA A 133 -6.70 7.40 1.30
CA ALA A 133 -6.58 6.45 2.41
C ALA A 133 -6.56 4.99 1.93
N VAL A 134 -7.45 4.60 1.00
CA VAL A 134 -7.42 3.27 0.36
C VAL A 134 -6.05 3.00 -0.27
N THR A 135 -5.50 3.98 -1.01
CA THR A 135 -4.19 3.85 -1.67
C THR A 135 -3.07 3.57 -0.66
N LEU A 136 -3.05 4.30 0.46
CA LEU A 136 -2.05 4.12 1.51
C LEU A 136 -2.17 2.76 2.19
N LEU A 137 -3.39 2.31 2.48
CA LEU A 137 -3.64 1.01 3.10
C LEU A 137 -3.18 -0.15 2.21
N LEU A 138 -3.57 -0.16 0.93
CA LEU A 138 -3.22 -1.23 0.01
C LEU A 138 -1.71 -1.28 -0.27
N GLN A 139 -1.08 -0.13 -0.50
CA GLN A 139 0.37 -0.06 -0.76
C GLN A 139 1.19 -0.38 0.50
N GLY A 140 0.70 0.05 1.66
CA GLY A 140 1.35 -0.20 2.95
C GLY A 140 1.26 -1.66 3.39
N HIS A 141 0.13 -2.34 3.14
CA HIS A 141 -0.14 -3.68 3.63
C HIS A 141 0.91 -4.71 3.19
N ALA A 142 0.97 -5.04 1.90
CA ALA A 142 1.85 -6.10 1.41
C ALA A 142 3.34 -5.76 1.61
N ALA A 143 3.72 -4.48 1.43
CA ALA A 143 5.09 -4.04 1.60
C ALA A 143 5.56 -4.15 3.06
N THR A 144 4.72 -3.76 4.02
CA THR A 144 5.08 -3.78 5.44
C THR A 144 5.04 -5.21 6.00
N GLU A 145 4.06 -6.01 5.60
CA GLU A 145 3.99 -7.43 5.98
C GLU A 145 5.25 -8.17 5.53
N ALA A 146 5.61 -8.04 4.24
CA ALA A 146 6.82 -8.68 3.70
C ALA A 146 8.10 -8.15 4.36
N LEU A 147 8.18 -6.85 4.68
CA LEU A 147 9.32 -6.28 5.38
C LEU A 147 9.51 -6.90 6.77
N ILE A 148 8.44 -7.00 7.56
CA ILE A 148 8.50 -7.58 8.91
C ILE A 148 8.85 -9.06 8.84
N GLU A 149 8.21 -9.81 7.95
CA GLU A 149 8.48 -11.24 7.77
C GLU A 149 9.96 -11.49 7.43
N ASN A 150 10.49 -10.75 6.46
CA ASN A 150 11.90 -10.87 6.05
C ASN A 150 12.87 -10.45 7.16
N ALA A 151 12.56 -9.38 7.91
CA ALA A 151 13.38 -8.92 9.02
C ALA A 151 13.44 -9.95 10.16
N LEU A 152 12.31 -10.57 10.50
CA LEU A 152 12.25 -11.63 11.51
C LEU A 152 12.99 -12.89 11.05
N ALA A 153 12.86 -13.27 9.77
CA ALA A 153 13.62 -14.37 9.20
C ALA A 153 15.12 -14.11 9.29
N HIS A 154 15.56 -12.91 8.92
CA HIS A 154 16.96 -12.51 9.00
C HIS A 154 17.49 -12.50 10.44
N ALA A 155 16.75 -11.92 11.39
CA ALA A 155 17.14 -11.89 12.80
C ALA A 155 17.31 -13.31 13.38
N ARG A 156 16.42 -14.26 13.01
CA ARG A 156 16.54 -15.67 13.42
C ARG A 156 17.77 -16.36 12.84
N LEU A 157 18.20 -15.98 11.64
CA LEU A 157 19.43 -16.52 11.04
C LEU A 157 20.66 -15.99 11.76
N VAL A 158 20.70 -14.69 12.06
CA VAL A 158 21.83 -14.05 12.77
C VAL A 158 21.93 -14.54 14.22
N SER A 159 20.81 -14.71 14.93
CA SER A 159 20.82 -15.22 16.32
C SER A 159 21.18 -16.70 16.46
N ARG A 160 21.38 -17.42 15.35
CA ARG A 160 21.83 -18.82 15.32
C ARG A 160 23.34 -18.97 15.03
N LEU A 161 24.03 -17.87 14.74
CA LEU A 161 25.48 -17.79 14.56
C LEU A 161 26.16 -17.32 15.85
#